data_AF-A0A519MQE8-F1
#
_entry.id   AF-A0A519MQE8-F1
#
_cell.length_a   1.000
_cell.length_b   1.000
_cell.length_c   1.000
_cell.angle_alpha   90.00
_cell.angle_beta   90.00
_cell.angle_gamma   90.00
#
_symmetry.space_group_name_H-M   'P 1'
#
loop_
_entity.id
_entity.type
_entity.pdbx_description
1 polymer ?
#
loop_
_entity_poly.entity_id
_entity_poly.type
_entity_poly.pdbx_seq_one_letter_code
_entity_poly.pdbx_strand_id
1 'polypeptide(L)' 'MKISFSILAFLMVMAFGYSQQKTYCNPINIDYGYCPIPNFVTQGKHRATADPVITYFKDKYYLFS' A
#
# COMPACT_ATOMS: atom_id res chain seq x y z
N MET A 1 32.91 -24.32 -30.94
CA MET A 1 31.67 -24.92 -30.42
C MET A 1 31.58 -24.87 -28.89
N LYS A 2 32.60 -25.29 -28.13
CA LYS A 2 32.53 -25.27 -26.65
C LYS A 2 32.39 -23.86 -26.04
N ILE A 3 33.16 -22.89 -26.54
CA ILE A 3 33.13 -21.50 -26.07
C ILE A 3 31.79 -20.81 -26.37
N SER A 4 31.18 -21.06 -27.54
CA SER A 4 29.87 -20.48 -27.86
C SER A 4 28.75 -21.06 -26.98
N PHE A 5 28.88 -22.32 -26.57
CA PHE A 5 27.93 -22.96 -25.66
C PHE A 5 28.02 -22.37 -24.25
N SER A 6 29.24 -22.11 -23.75
CA SER A 6 29.43 -21.42 -22.47
C SER A 6 28.88 -20.00 -22.48
N ILE A 7 29.04 -19.26 -23.58
CA ILE A 7 28.48 -17.90 -23.72
C ILE A 7 26.95 -17.92 -23.72
N LEU A 8 26.35 -18.89 -24.43
CA LEU A 8 24.91 -19.04 -24.49
C LEU A 8 24.32 -19.40 -23.11
N ALA A 9 24.97 -20.32 -22.39
CA ALA A 9 24.57 -20.69 -21.04
C ALA A 9 24.67 -19.51 -20.06
N PHE A 10 25.72 -18.69 -20.17
CA PHE A 10 25.89 -17.50 -19.34
C PHE A 10 24.79 -16.46 -19.61
N LEU A 11 24.45 -16.21 -20.87
CA LEU A 11 23.36 -15.30 -21.25
C LEU A 11 22.00 -15.76 -20.70
N MET A 12 21.76 -17.06 -20.63
CA MET A 12 20.51 -17.61 -20.13
C MET A 12 20.32 -17.42 -18.62
N VAL A 13 21.42 -17.45 -17.84
CA VAL A 13 21.39 -17.20 -16.39
C VAL A 13 21.06 -15.74 -16.06
N MET A 14 21.54 -14.80 -16.88
CA MET A 14 21.30 -13.37 -16.68
C MET A 14 19.85 -12.94 -17.01
N ALA A 15 19.09 -13.78 -17.72
CA ALA A 15 17.70 -13.50 -18.08
C ALA A 15 16.70 -13.72 -16.93
N PHE A 16 17.10 -14.40 -15.84
CA PHE A 16 16.25 -14.64 -14.66
C PHE A 16 16.30 -13.48 -13.64
N GLY A 17 16.23 -12.24 -14.13
CA GLY A 17 16.21 -11.02 -13.31
C GLY A 17 14.89 -10.85 -12.55
N TYR A 18 14.99 -10.49 -11.27
CA TYR A 18 13.93 -10.37 -10.27
C TYR A 18 12.65 -9.64 -10.72
N SER A 19 11.57 -10.40 -10.90
CA SER A 19 10.19 -9.91 -11.14
C SER A 19 9.34 -9.90 -9.86
N GLN A 20 9.93 -9.65 -8.69
CA GLN A 20 9.14 -9.52 -7.47
C GLN A 20 8.33 -8.23 -7.55
N GLN A 21 7.04 -8.35 -7.88
CA GLN A 21 6.09 -7.25 -7.76
C GLN A 21 6.07 -6.87 -6.29
N LYS A 22 6.68 -5.73 -5.94
CA LYS A 22 6.58 -5.18 -4.60
C LYS A 22 5.13 -4.75 -4.44
N THR A 23 4.29 -5.62 -3.90
CA THR A 23 2.96 -5.22 -3.44
C THR A 23 3.19 -4.25 -2.30
N TYR A 24 3.16 -2.96 -2.65
CA TYR A 24 3.10 -1.90 -1.67
C TYR A 24 1.68 -1.94 -1.11
N CYS A 25 1.49 -2.65 0.00
CA CYS A 25 0.25 -2.55 0.77
C CYS A 25 0.24 -1.17 1.43
N ASN A 26 -0.53 -0.25 0.82
CA ASN A 26 -0.93 1.06 1.35
C ASN A 26 0.12 2.21 1.30
N PRO A 27 0.37 2.86 0.13
CA PRO A 27 1.36 3.95 -0.12
C PRO A 27 1.27 5.17 0.81
N ILE A 28 0.25 5.21 1.64
CA ILE A 28 0.00 6.30 2.56
C ILE A 28 -0.13 5.67 3.94
N ASN A 29 0.72 6.11 4.87
CA ASN A 29 0.49 5.87 6.30
C ASN A 29 -0.71 6.70 6.75
N ILE A 30 -1.93 6.26 6.38
CA ILE A 30 -3.17 6.88 6.83
C ILE A 30 -3.47 6.30 8.21
N ASP A 31 -2.81 6.84 9.23
CA ASP A 31 -3.36 6.81 10.58
C ASP A 31 -4.59 7.74 10.59
N TYR A 32 -5.73 7.25 10.09
CA TYR A 32 -7.01 7.95 10.23
C TYR A 32 -7.57 7.74 11.65
N GLY A 33 -6.79 8.11 12.66
CA GLY A 33 -7.26 8.18 14.05
C GLY A 33 -8.12 9.43 14.28
N TYR A 34 -8.99 9.79 13.33
CA TYR A 34 -9.88 10.93 13.48
C TYR A 34 -11.03 10.55 14.39
N CYS A 35 -11.11 11.21 15.55
CA CYS A 35 -12.23 11.09 16.47
C CYS A 35 -12.77 12.49 16.75
N PRO A 36 -14.07 12.77 16.47
CA PRO A 36 -14.65 14.10 16.69
C PRO A 36 -14.88 14.41 18.17
N ILE A 37 -14.78 13.42 19.07
CA ILE A 37 -15.04 13.56 20.50
C ILE A 37 -13.71 13.55 21.28
N PRO A 38 -13.25 14.68 21.85
CA PRO A 38 -11.94 14.79 22.49
C PRO A 38 -11.71 13.80 23.65
N ASN A 39 -12.76 13.47 24.41
CA ASN A 39 -12.63 12.58 25.57
C ASN A 39 -12.31 11.13 25.18
N PHE A 40 -12.56 10.73 23.93
CA PHE A 40 -12.37 9.34 23.45
C PHE A 40 -10.94 9.05 23.00
N VAL A 41 -10.07 10.06 22.92
CA VAL A 41 -8.66 9.90 22.50
C VAL A 41 -7.67 10.01 23.66
N THR A 42 -8.16 10.11 24.90
CA THR A 42 -7.32 10.26 26.10
C THR A 42 -6.38 9.07 26.34
N GLN A 43 -6.73 7.89 25.84
CA GLN A 43 -5.93 6.65 25.90
C GLN A 43 -5.32 6.26 24.55
N GLY A 44 -5.19 7.23 23.63
CA GLY A 44 -4.62 7.03 22.30
C GLY A 44 -5.66 7.10 21.17
N LYS A 45 -5.16 7.31 19.95
CA LYS A 45 -5.96 7.32 18.73
C LYS A 45 -5.91 5.93 18.12
N HIS A 46 -6.95 5.14 18.36
CA HIS A 46 -7.11 3.82 17.76
C HIS A 46 -8.03 3.92 16.54
N ARG A 47 -7.86 3.01 15.56
CA ARG A 47 -8.86 2.89 14.49
C ARG A 47 -10.19 2.46 15.11
N ALA A 48 -11.14 3.38 15.19
CA ALA A 48 -12.46 3.12 15.74
C ALA A 48 -13.42 2.50 14.72
N THR A 49 -13.16 2.69 13.42
CA THR A 49 -13.96 2.08 12.34
C THR A 49 -13.09 1.68 11.15
N ALA A 50 -13.45 0.61 10.46
CA ALA A 50 -12.73 0.13 9.27
C ALA A 50 -13.25 0.83 8.00
N ASP A 51 -12.32 1.25 7.13
CA ASP A 51 -12.54 1.74 5.76
C ASP A 51 -13.61 2.83 5.59
N PRO A 52 -13.38 4.05 6.14
CA PRO A 52 -14.35 5.13 6.01
C PRO A 52 -14.57 5.53 4.55
N VAL A 53 -15.80 5.89 4.21
CA VAL A 53 -16.18 6.37 2.86
C VAL A 53 -16.47 7.86 2.91
N ILE A 54 -15.87 8.61 1.98
CA ILE A 54 -16.16 10.04 1.78
C ILE A 54 -17.00 10.21 0.51
N THR A 55 -18.12 10.94 0.61
CA THR A 55 -18.95 11.30 -0.55
C THR A 55 -19.24 12.79 -0.58
N TYR A 56 -19.40 13.34 -1.78
CA TYR A 56 -19.76 14.73 -2.01
C TYR A 56 -21.23 14.83 -2.40
N PHE A 57 -22.00 15.65 -1.67
CA PHE A 57 -23.43 15.85 -1.90
C PHE A 57 -23.84 17.26 -1.51
N LYS A 58 -24.56 17.98 -2.40
CA LYS A 58 -25.08 19.34 -2.14
C LYS A 58 -24.04 20.29 -1.53
N ASP A 59 -22.90 20.43 -2.19
CA ASP A 59 -21.79 21.31 -1.75
C ASP A 59 -21.18 20.96 -0.39
N LYS A 60 -21.32 19.72 0.05
CA LYS A 60 -20.78 19.23 1.33
C LYS A 60 -20.11 17.87 1.17
N TYR A 61 -19.04 17.65 1.93
CA TYR A 61 -18.42 16.35 2.09
C TYR A 61 -18.98 15.64 3.32
N TYR A 62 -19.36 14.38 3.14
CA TYR A 62 -19.85 13.50 4.19
C TYR A 62 -18.87 12.36 4.38
N LEU A 63 -18.45 12.13 5.62
CA LEU A 63 -17.61 11.03 6.05
C LEU A 63 -18.48 9.99 6.76
N PHE A 64 -18.57 8.79 6.21
CA PHE A 64 -19.17 7.63 6.85
C PHE A 64 -18.03 6.83 7.49
N SER A 65 -17.96 6.91 8.82
CA SER A 65 -17.07 6.11 9.66
C SER A 65 -17.83 4.84 10.02
#